data_AF-A0A535LZK1-F1
#
_entry.id   AF-A0A535LZK1-F1
#
_cell.length_a   1.000
_cell.length_b   1.000
_cell.length_c   1.000
_cell.angle_alpha   90.00
_cell.angle_beta   90.00
_cell.angle_gamma   90.00
#
_symmetry.space_group_name_H-M   'P 1'
#
loop_
_entity.id
_entity.type
_entity.pdbx_description
1 polymer ?
#
loop_
_entity_poly.entity_id
_entity_poly.type
_entity_poly.pdbx_seq_one_letter_code
_entity_poly.pdbx_strand_id
1 'polypeptide(L)' 'MNLLAIETSCDETAAAVLRDGREIVSSIVASQVALHAPHGGVVPELAARAHLECIGPTVDAALAALPGG' A
#
# COMPACT_ATOMS: atom_id res chain seq x y z
N MET A 1 17.31 7.19 10.39
CA MET A 1 16.02 7.85 10.08
C MET A 1 15.14 6.84 9.38
N ASN A 2 13.85 6.76 9.73
CA ASN A 2 12.90 5.90 9.03
C ASN A 2 12.08 6.74 8.04
N LEU A 3 11.83 6.20 6.86
CA LEU A 3 11.00 6.79 5.81
C LEU A 3 9.80 5.88 5.57
N LEU A 4 8.59 6.43 5.64
CA LEU A 4 7.37 5.75 5.20
C LEU A 4 7.11 6.13 3.74
N ALA A 5 7.18 5.15 2.84
CA ALA A 5 6.81 5.30 1.44
C ALA A 5 5.39 4.78 1.22
N ILE A 6 4.62 5.50 0.40
CA ILE A 6 3.25 5.14 0.01
C ILE A 6 3.18 5.14 -1.52
N GLU A 7 2.53 4.13 -2.09
CA GLU A 7 2.32 4.00 -3.52
C GLU A 7 0.85 3.68 -3.81
N THR A 8 0.21 4.51 -4.63
CA THR A 8 -1.23 4.44 -4.99
C THR A 8 -1.49 4.94 -6.42
N SER A 9 -0.58 4.68 -7.37
CA SER A 9 -0.71 5.24 -8.74
C SER A 9 -1.70 4.49 -9.64
N CYS A 10 -1.92 3.19 -9.42
CA CYS A 10 -2.71 2.32 -10.30
C CYS A 10 -3.76 1.51 -9.53
N ASP A 11 -3.54 0.21 -9.33
CA ASP A 11 -4.49 -0.74 -8.72
C ASP A 11 -3.92 -1.42 -7.46
N GLU A 12 -2.84 -0.89 -6.93
CA GLU A 12 -2.17 -1.37 -5.73
C GLU A 12 -2.10 -0.26 -4.70
N THR A 13 -2.45 -0.56 -3.46
CA THR A 13 -2.14 0.30 -2.31
C THR A 13 -0.96 -0.33 -1.58
N ALA A 14 0.17 0.36 -1.55
CA ALA A 14 1.34 -0.15 -0.85
C ALA A 14 1.90 0.85 0.17
N ALA A 15 2.45 0.31 1.25
CA ALA A 15 3.19 1.06 2.24
C ALA A 15 4.48 0.31 2.62
N ALA A 16 5.59 1.03 2.70
CA ALA A 16 6.88 0.47 3.05
C ALA A 16 7.63 1.36 4.02
N VAL A 17 8.30 0.74 4.99
CA VAL A 17 9.22 1.45 5.90
C VAL A 17 10.64 1.18 5.45
N LEU A 18 11.41 2.24 5.20
CA LEU A 18 12.83 2.18 4.89
C LEU A 18 13.65 2.77 6.02
N ARG A 19 14.72 2.08 6.42
CA ARG A 19 15.74 2.63 7.32
C ARG A 19 16.88 3.22 6.50
N ASP A 20 17.19 4.48 6.81
CA ASP A 20 18.25 5.27 6.19
C ASP A 20 18.19 5.30 4.64
N GLY A 21 16.96 5.18 4.10
CA GLY A 21 16.67 5.20 2.67
C GLY A 21 17.26 4.04 1.86
N ARG A 22 17.75 2.98 2.51
CA ARG A 22 18.47 1.87 1.86
C ARG A 22 17.99 0.50 2.27
N GLU A 23 17.68 0.32 3.55
CA GLU A 23 17.20 -0.95 4.09
C GLU A 23 15.68 -0.94 4.09
N ILE A 24 15.05 -1.94 3.47
CA ILE A 24 13.60 -2.14 3.57
C ILE A 24 13.31 -2.90 4.86
N VAL A 25 12.61 -2.26 5.79
CA VAL A 25 12.19 -2.83 7.07
C VAL A 25 10.87 -3.57 6.92
N SER A 26 9.94 -3.01 6.16
CA SER A 26 8.66 -3.63 5.83
C SER A 26 8.18 -3.17 4.45
N SER A 27 7.39 -4.00 3.78
CA SER A 27 6.74 -3.68 2.52
C SER A 27 5.42 -4.45 2.44
N ILE A 28 4.32 -3.73 2.48
CA ILE A 28 2.96 -4.28 2.46
C ILE A 28 2.28 -3.79 1.18
N VAL A 29 1.61 -4.71 0.49
CA VAL A 29 0.88 -4.44 -0.75
C VAL A 29 -0.52 -5.03 -0.65
N ALA A 30 -1.53 -4.21 -0.88
CA ALA A 30 -2.91 -4.61 -1.09
C ALA A 30 -3.25 -4.46 -2.59
N SER A 31 -3.45 -5.59 -3.27
CA SER A 31 -3.75 -5.64 -4.70
C SER A 31 -5.25 -5.64 -4.97
N GLN A 32 -5.67 -4.89 -6.00
CA GLN A 32 -7.06 -4.80 -6.46
C GLN A 32 -7.33 -5.65 -7.71
N VAL A 33 -6.41 -6.54 -8.12
CA VAL A 33 -6.56 -7.35 -9.35
C VAL A 33 -7.91 -8.09 -9.38
N ALA A 34 -8.34 -8.67 -8.26
CA ALA A 34 -9.62 -9.36 -8.17
C ALA A 34 -10.84 -8.43 -8.32
N LEU A 35 -10.71 -7.16 -7.89
CA LEU A 35 -11.75 -6.15 -8.04
C LEU A 35 -11.92 -5.73 -9.51
N HIS A 36 -10.81 -5.65 -10.25
CA HIS A 36 -10.81 -5.22 -11.66
C HIS A 36 -11.02 -6.37 -12.66
N ALA A 37 -10.83 -7.63 -12.24
CA ALA A 37 -10.94 -8.81 -13.10
C ALA A 37 -12.26 -8.90 -13.90
N PRO A 38 -13.45 -8.61 -13.34
CA PRO A 38 -14.71 -8.64 -14.08
C PRO A 38 -14.81 -7.58 -15.20
N HIS A 39 -14.01 -6.53 -15.12
CA HIS A 39 -14.04 -5.38 -16.03
C HIS A 39 -13.02 -5.51 -17.17
N GLY A 40 -12.11 -6.49 -17.10
CA GLY A 40 -11.06 -6.70 -18.12
C GLY A 40 -9.97 -5.62 -18.12
N GLY A 41 -9.91 -4.79 -17.09
CA GLY A 41 -8.95 -3.69 -16.95
C GLY A 41 -9.25 -2.84 -15.72
N VAL A 42 -8.30 -1.96 -15.37
CA VAL A 42 -8.43 -1.08 -14.20
C VAL A 42 -9.55 -0.06 -14.42
N VAL A 43 -10.50 -0.02 -13.49
CA VAL A 43 -11.57 0.98 -13.45
C VAL A 43 -11.14 2.10 -12.49
N PRO A 44 -10.84 3.33 -12.97
CA PRO A 44 -10.23 4.37 -12.14
C PRO A 44 -11.00 4.72 -10.87
N GLU A 45 -12.34 4.80 -10.96
CA GLU A 45 -13.19 5.12 -9.81
C GLU A 45 -13.21 4.01 -8.74
N LEU A 46 -13.18 2.74 -9.15
CA LEU A 46 -13.08 1.62 -8.22
C LEU A 46 -11.70 1.60 -7.56
N ALA A 47 -10.65 1.91 -8.32
CA ALA A 47 -9.29 1.95 -7.80
C ALA A 47 -9.11 3.04 -6.73
N ALA A 48 -9.58 4.27 -7.03
CA ALA A 48 -9.55 5.38 -6.09
C ALA A 48 -10.24 5.04 -4.75
N ARG A 49 -11.41 4.39 -4.82
CA ARG A 49 -12.15 3.98 -3.62
C ARG A 49 -11.43 2.90 -2.83
N ALA A 50 -10.91 1.88 -3.52
CA ALA A 50 -10.15 0.81 -2.88
C ALA A 50 -8.86 1.35 -2.23
N HIS A 51 -8.21 2.38 -2.80
CA HIS A 51 -7.09 3.05 -2.12
C HIS A 51 -7.50 3.68 -0.78
N LEU A 52 -8.63 4.39 -0.73
CA LEU A 52 -9.13 5.00 0.50
C LEU A 52 -9.47 3.95 1.58
N GLU A 53 -9.99 2.80 1.18
CA GLU A 53 -10.32 1.71 2.09
C GLU A 53 -9.08 0.98 2.60
N CYS A 54 -8.08 0.78 1.74
CA CYS A 54 -6.90 -0.02 2.06
C CYS A 54 -5.75 0.79 2.69
N ILE A 55 -5.69 2.12 2.53
CA ILE A 55 -4.50 2.90 2.93
C ILE A 55 -4.22 2.80 4.43
N GLY A 56 -5.23 2.92 5.29
CA GLY A 56 -5.08 2.81 6.75
C GLY A 56 -4.52 1.44 7.16
N PRO A 57 -5.21 0.32 6.86
CA PRO A 57 -4.73 -1.01 7.19
C PRO A 57 -3.34 -1.34 6.63
N THR A 58 -3.03 -0.85 5.42
CA THR A 58 -1.74 -1.10 4.77
C THR A 58 -0.60 -0.36 5.48
N VAL A 59 -0.83 0.90 5.86
CA VAL A 59 0.14 1.69 6.62
C VAL A 59 0.33 1.11 8.02
N ASP A 60 -0.75 0.78 8.72
CA ASP A 60 -0.68 0.19 10.07
C ASP A 60 0.11 -1.13 10.06
N ALA A 61 -0.12 -1.98 9.07
CA ALA A 61 0.64 -3.22 8.88
C ALA A 61 2.13 -2.97 8.60
N ALA A 62 2.46 -1.92 7.82
CA ALA A 62 3.84 -1.57 7.54
C ALA A 62 4.57 -1.04 8.79
N LEU A 63 3.87 -0.24 9.60
CA LEU A 63 4.40 0.34 10.84
C LEU A 63 4.55 -0.69 11.96
N ALA A 64 3.70 -1.72 12.03
CA ALA A 64 3.79 -2.78 13.03
C ALA A 64 5.14 -3.52 13.08
N ALA A 65 5.97 -3.42 12.03
CA ALA A 65 7.33 -3.94 12.02
C ALA A 65 8.35 -3.08 12.81
N LEU A 66 7.98 -1.85 13.19
CA LEU A 66 8.79 -0.95 13.97
C LEU A 66 8.57 -1.14 15.48
N PRO A 67 9.62 -0.94 16.31
CA PRO A 67 9.45 -0.90 17.75
C PRO A 67 8.66 0.36 18.15
N GLY A 68 7.49 0.16 18.77
CA GLY A 68 6.62 1.23 19.26
C GLY A 68 5.30 1.39 18.51
N GLY A 69 5.10 0.64 17.41
CA GLY A 69 3.98 0.86 16.49
C GLY A 69 4.28 2.01 15.57
#